data_AF-A0A947ZUK5-F1
#
_entry.id   AF-A0A947ZUK5-F1
#
_cell.length_a   1.000
_cell.length_b   1.000
_cell.length_c   1.000
_cell.angle_alpha   90.00
_cell.angle_beta   90.00
_cell.angle_gamma   90.00
#
_symmetry.space_group_name_H-M   'P 1'
#
loop_
_entity.id
_entity.type
_entity.pdbx_description
1 polymer ?
#
loop_
_entity_poly.entity_id
_entity_poly.type
_entity_poly.pdbx_seq_one_letter_code
_entity_poly.pdbx_strand_id
1 'polypeptide(L)'
;MGNNIQKYEELYKLTKDSLDDELGRFKRLEEKASRYFSVMSIILVVAAFIGKMSYETIVPSKTVIDLFCFLLLSAFIFFILVAIIYLFSVFRIQSTAKPPMGVELIQFINNNRYIDIIYSLSKRNIEAIKHNTALSNRKTRYLSVGYRFIMIAFYTFISLMIFTTIRFWNVPDKAKSNIVICFIEPIKQKTEGVKPCCTIVKNAQKGKTQKK
;
A
#
# COMPACT_ATOMS: atom_id res chain seq x y z
N MET A 1 52.51 24.32 -11.30
CA MET A 1 51.68 23.99 -10.11
C MET A 1 50.17 23.96 -10.38
N GLY A 2 49.64 24.55 -11.46
CA GLY A 2 48.19 24.58 -11.72
C GLY A 2 47.51 23.23 -12.01
N ASN A 3 48.22 22.24 -12.54
CA ASN A 3 47.65 20.94 -12.95
C ASN A 3 47.08 20.13 -11.77
N ASN A 4 47.68 20.23 -10.58
CA ASN A 4 47.21 19.49 -9.41
C ASN A 4 45.89 20.05 -8.87
N ILE A 5 45.67 21.36 -8.96
CA ILE A 5 44.45 22.00 -8.46
C ILE A 5 43.24 21.59 -9.32
N GLN A 6 43.39 21.65 -10.65
CA GLN A 6 42.36 21.21 -11.60
C GLN A 6 41.93 19.76 -11.36
N LYS A 7 42.89 18.87 -11.07
CA LYS A 7 42.61 17.46 -10.75
C LYS A 7 41.73 17.29 -9.50
N TYR A 8 41.97 18.07 -8.45
CA TYR A 8 41.14 18.01 -7.25
C TYR A 8 39.76 18.63 -7.48
N GLU A 9 39.67 19.75 -8.22
CA GLU A 9 38.40 20.36 -8.58
C GLU A 9 37.51 19.41 -9.39
N GLU A 10 38.10 18.70 -10.36
CA GLU A 10 37.40 17.69 -11.15
C GLU A 10 36.91 16.52 -10.29
N LEU A 11 37.74 16.04 -9.36
CA LEU A 11 37.34 15.02 -8.40
C LEU A 11 36.16 15.47 -7.53
N TYR A 12 36.20 16.70 -7.04
CA TYR A 12 35.10 17.25 -6.25
C TYR A 12 33.82 17.36 -7.06
N LYS A 13 33.90 17.87 -8.29
CA LYS A 13 32.76 17.96 -9.19
C LYS A 13 32.14 16.57 -9.42
N LEU A 14 32.95 15.57 -9.74
CA LEU A 14 32.50 14.20 -9.97
C LEU A 14 31.82 13.60 -8.73
N THR A 15 32.41 13.79 -7.54
CA THR A 15 31.83 13.26 -6.29
C THR A 15 30.54 13.99 -5.89
N LYS A 16 30.43 15.28 -6.19
CA LYS A 16 29.21 16.05 -5.97
C LYS A 16 28.09 15.59 -6.90
N ASP A 17 28.37 15.49 -8.20
CA ASP A 17 27.41 15.04 -9.20
C ASP A 17 26.90 13.62 -8.86
N SER A 18 27.81 12.72 -8.47
CA SER A 18 27.44 11.37 -8.03
C SER A 18 26.60 11.34 -6.74
N LEU A 19 26.82 12.27 -5.81
CA LEU A 19 26.02 12.38 -4.59
C LEU A 19 24.60 12.87 -4.91
N ASP A 20 24.48 13.88 -5.76
CA ASP A 20 23.20 14.43 -6.21
C ASP A 20 22.39 13.36 -6.98
N ASP A 21 23.04 12.57 -7.82
CA ASP A 21 22.41 11.42 -8.51
C ASP A 21 21.87 10.37 -7.54
N GLU A 22 22.62 10.06 -6.48
CA GLU A 22 22.20 9.09 -5.46
C GLU A 22 21.00 9.62 -4.66
N LEU A 23 21.02 10.90 -4.27
CA LEU A 23 19.87 11.56 -3.64
C LEU A 23 18.64 11.55 -4.57
N GLY A 24 18.85 11.79 -5.87
CA GLY A 24 17.82 11.67 -6.89
C GLY A 24 17.27 10.24 -7.03
N ARG A 25 18.12 9.22 -6.88
CA ARG A 25 17.71 7.80 -6.88
C ARG A 25 16.84 7.48 -5.67
N PHE A 26 17.19 7.99 -4.49
CA PHE A 26 16.37 7.87 -3.29
C PHE A 26 14.98 8.46 -3.46
N LYS A 27 14.89 9.70 -3.95
CA LYS A 27 13.61 10.37 -4.19
C LYS A 27 12.73 9.57 -5.16
N ARG A 28 13.31 9.06 -6.27
CA ARG A 28 12.62 8.22 -7.24
C ARG A 28 12.10 6.91 -6.63
N LEU A 29 12.81 6.31 -5.67
CA LEU A 29 12.34 5.12 -4.95
C LEU A 29 11.14 5.43 -4.05
N GLU A 30 11.16 6.55 -3.33
CA GLU A 30 10.06 6.97 -2.47
C GLU A 30 8.81 7.34 -3.27
N GLU A 31 8.96 8.01 -4.42
CA GLU A 31 7.86 8.29 -5.34
C GLU A 31 7.24 7.01 -5.91
N LYS A 32 8.04 5.98 -6.19
CA LYS A 32 7.53 4.66 -6.63
C LYS A 32 6.76 3.96 -5.50
N ALA A 33 7.31 3.97 -4.29
CA ALA A 33 6.65 3.40 -3.12
C ALA A 33 5.31 4.08 -2.83
N SER A 34 5.26 5.42 -2.94
CA SER A 34 4.04 6.22 -2.81
C SER A 34 2.97 5.81 -3.82
N ARG A 35 3.35 5.69 -5.10
CA ARG A 35 2.43 5.22 -6.15
C ARG A 35 1.87 3.82 -5.86
N TYR A 36 2.69 2.88 -5.40
CA TYR A 36 2.23 1.55 -5.03
C TYR A 36 1.27 1.56 -3.83
N PHE A 37 1.55 2.38 -2.83
CA PHE A 37 0.67 2.56 -1.68
C PHE A 37 -0.70 3.12 -2.08
N SER A 38 -0.74 4.09 -3.00
CA SER A 38 -1.99 4.65 -3.54
C SER A 38 -2.81 3.61 -4.31
N VAL A 39 -2.18 2.79 -5.15
CA VAL A 39 -2.91 1.72 -5.87
C VAL A 39 -3.44 0.68 -4.88
N MET A 40 -2.64 0.34 -3.87
CA MET A 40 -3.02 -0.61 -2.83
C MET A 40 -4.23 -0.14 -2.01
N SER A 41 -4.31 1.15 -1.66
CA SER A 41 -5.43 1.69 -0.90
C SER A 41 -6.75 1.61 -1.67
N ILE A 42 -6.72 1.86 -2.98
CA ILE A 42 -7.90 1.70 -3.85
C ILE A 42 -8.39 0.24 -3.84
N ILE A 43 -7.47 -0.72 -4.01
CA ILE A 43 -7.81 -2.16 -3.96
C ILE A 43 -8.43 -2.52 -2.59
N LEU A 44 -7.88 -2.00 -1.50
CA LEU A 44 -8.38 -2.25 -0.14
C LEU A 44 -9.81 -1.76 0.04
N VAL A 45 -10.15 -0.55 -0.46
CA VAL A 45 -11.50 -0.01 -0.39
C VAL A 45 -12.49 -0.90 -1.15
N VAL A 46 -12.15 -1.28 -2.38
CA VAL A 46 -13.00 -2.14 -3.21
C VAL A 46 -13.19 -3.51 -2.53
N ALA A 47 -12.09 -4.09 -2.02
CA ALA A 47 -12.15 -5.36 -1.31
C ALA A 47 -12.96 -5.30 0.00
N ALA A 48 -12.90 -4.20 0.73
CA ALA A 48 -13.71 -4.00 1.94
C ALA A 48 -15.21 -3.93 1.60
N PHE A 49 -15.58 -3.27 0.50
CA PHE A 49 -16.96 -3.23 0.02
C PHE A 49 -17.50 -4.62 -0.33
N ILE A 50 -16.72 -5.40 -1.09
CA ILE A 50 -17.06 -6.78 -1.45
C ILE A 50 -17.14 -7.67 -0.22
N GLY A 51 -16.18 -7.53 0.69
CA GLY A 51 -16.13 -8.24 1.96
C GLY A 51 -17.39 -7.99 2.79
N LYS A 52 -17.84 -6.73 2.89
CA LYS A 52 -19.08 -6.37 3.59
C LYS A 52 -20.30 -7.03 2.96
N MET A 53 -20.46 -6.96 1.63
CA MET A 53 -21.57 -7.62 0.93
C MET A 53 -21.56 -9.14 1.12
N SER A 54 -20.37 -9.73 1.18
CA SER A 54 -20.22 -11.17 1.33
C SER A 54 -20.42 -11.65 2.77
N TYR A 55 -20.06 -10.83 3.77
CA TYR A 55 -20.08 -11.20 5.19
C TYR A 55 -21.47 -11.62 5.67
N GLU A 56 -22.51 -10.85 5.33
CA GLU A 56 -23.90 -11.14 5.71
C GLU A 56 -24.41 -12.46 5.13
N THR A 57 -23.79 -12.95 4.05
CA THR A 57 -24.19 -14.18 3.37
C THR A 57 -23.28 -15.36 3.71
N ILE A 58 -22.04 -15.12 4.17
CA ILE A 58 -21.04 -16.17 4.49
C ILE A 58 -21.26 -16.76 5.88
N VAL A 59 -21.80 -15.98 6.82
CA VAL A 59 -22.05 -16.43 8.20
C VAL A 59 -23.55 -16.73 8.31
N PRO A 60 -24.03 -17.99 8.41
CA PRO A 60 -23.33 -19.25 8.72
C PRO A 60 -22.86 -20.05 7.49
N SER A 61 -21.64 -20.60 7.55
CA SER A 61 -21.04 -21.40 6.50
C SER A 61 -21.71 -22.77 6.39
N LYS A 62 -22.56 -22.94 5.38
CA LYS A 62 -23.26 -24.22 5.15
C LYS A 62 -22.62 -25.04 4.02
N THR A 63 -21.80 -24.41 3.19
CA THR A 63 -21.26 -25.02 1.97
C THR A 63 -19.73 -24.99 1.97
N VAL A 64 -19.10 -25.99 1.34
CA VAL A 64 -17.63 -26.05 1.15
C VAL A 64 -17.10 -24.80 0.42
N ILE A 65 -17.91 -24.21 -0.46
CA ILE A 65 -17.61 -22.96 -1.18
C ILE A 65 -17.49 -21.77 -0.21
N ASP A 66 -18.31 -21.73 0.86
CA ASP A 66 -18.27 -20.66 1.86
C ASP A 66 -16.96 -20.71 2.67
N LEU A 67 -16.50 -21.93 2.99
CA LEU A 67 -15.20 -22.16 3.65
C LEU A 67 -14.03 -21.70 2.77
N PHE A 68 -14.08 -21.99 1.46
CA PHE A 68 -13.05 -21.56 0.52
C PHE A 68 -13.01 -20.04 0.36
N CYS A 69 -14.18 -19.38 0.27
CA CYS A 69 -14.28 -17.92 0.25
C CYS A 69 -13.71 -17.29 1.53
N PHE A 70 -13.99 -17.87 2.70
CA PHE A 70 -13.43 -17.41 3.98
C PHE A 70 -11.91 -17.54 4.01
N LEU A 71 -11.37 -18.67 3.54
CA LEU A 71 -9.93 -18.89 3.46
C LEU A 71 -9.26 -17.89 2.51
N LEU A 72 -9.84 -17.66 1.32
CA LEU A 72 -9.34 -16.65 0.37
C LEU A 72 -9.35 -15.24 0.95
N LEU A 73 -10.43 -14.86 1.65
CA LEU A 73 -10.52 -13.55 2.31
C LEU A 73 -9.44 -13.40 3.38
N SER A 74 -9.22 -14.43 4.20
CA SER A 74 -8.17 -14.43 5.22
C SER A 74 -6.77 -14.32 4.62
N ALA A 75 -6.50 -15.04 3.52
CA ALA A 75 -5.24 -14.99 2.80
C ALA A 75 -5.00 -13.61 2.17
N PHE A 76 -6.02 -13.01 1.58
CA PHE A 76 -5.96 -11.66 1.02
C PHE A 76 -5.59 -10.62 2.09
N ILE A 77 -6.25 -10.65 3.24
CA ILE A 77 -5.96 -9.75 4.37
C ILE A 77 -4.53 -9.97 4.85
N PHE A 78 -4.09 -11.22 5.00
CA PHE A 78 -2.73 -11.55 5.40
C PHE A 78 -1.68 -10.97 4.44
N PHE A 79 -1.83 -11.18 3.13
CA PHE A 79 -0.88 -10.64 2.14
C PHE A 79 -0.86 -9.12 2.10
N ILE A 80 -2.01 -8.47 2.27
CA ILE A 80 -2.09 -7.00 2.38
C ILE A 80 -1.33 -6.50 3.60
N LEU A 81 -1.53 -7.11 4.77
CA LEU A 81 -0.83 -6.69 5.99
C LEU A 81 0.68 -6.81 5.84
N VAL A 82 1.15 -7.93 5.27
CA VAL A 82 2.57 -8.15 5.00
C VAL A 82 3.09 -7.09 4.02
N ALA A 83 2.38 -6.82 2.92
CA ALA A 83 2.78 -5.80 1.96
C ALA A 83 2.84 -4.39 2.59
N ILE A 84 1.89 -4.03 3.46
CA ILE A 84 1.88 -2.75 4.18
C ILE A 84 3.14 -2.63 5.06
N ILE A 85 3.52 -3.66 5.80
CA ILE A 85 4.72 -3.65 6.66
C ILE A 85 6.00 -3.40 5.84
N TYR A 86 6.12 -4.05 4.68
CA TYR A 86 7.26 -3.84 3.78
C TYR A 86 7.27 -2.44 3.16
N LEU A 87 6.11 -1.91 2.77
CA LEU A 87 6.01 -0.55 2.24
C LEU A 87 6.35 0.50 3.31
N PHE A 88 5.84 0.36 4.54
CA PHE A 88 6.21 1.25 5.65
C PHE A 88 7.70 1.23 5.96
N SER A 89 8.35 0.08 5.78
CA SER A 89 9.81 -0.03 5.95
C SER A 89 10.58 0.82 4.93
N VAL A 90 10.01 1.10 3.75
CA VAL A 90 10.61 1.99 2.74
C VAL A 90 10.40 3.48 3.10
N PHE A 91 9.23 3.82 3.64
CA PHE A 91 8.89 5.18 4.08
C PHE A 91 9.56 5.61 5.37
N ARG A 92 10.14 4.68 6.14
CA ARG A 92 10.84 5.02 7.37
C ARG A 92 11.90 6.09 7.08
N ILE A 93 11.69 7.27 7.68
CA ILE A 93 12.58 8.42 7.56
C ILE A 93 13.96 7.97 8.05
N GLN A 94 14.90 7.92 7.13
CA GLN A 94 16.31 7.67 7.42
C GLN A 94 17.06 8.95 7.09
N SER A 95 17.93 9.37 8.01
CA SER A 95 18.81 10.51 7.76
C SER A 95 19.74 10.14 6.61
N THR A 96 19.53 10.77 5.45
CA THR A 96 20.51 10.70 4.37
C THR A 96 21.75 11.46 4.81
N ALA A 97 22.92 10.90 4.55
CA ALA A 97 24.16 11.59 4.83
C ALA A 97 24.23 12.80 3.89
N LYS A 98 24.17 14.00 4.47
CA LYS A 98 24.31 15.29 3.77
C LYS A 98 25.66 15.89 4.13
N PRO A 99 26.31 16.63 3.21
CA PRO A 99 27.50 17.38 3.55
C PRO A 99 27.22 18.32 4.73
N PRO A 100 28.16 18.50 5.67
CA PRO A 100 27.98 19.43 6.78
C PRO A 100 27.85 20.84 6.22
N MET A 101 26.69 21.47 6.42
CA MET A 101 26.46 22.88 6.11
C MET A 101 26.31 23.62 7.43
N GLY A 102 27.27 24.49 7.77
CA GLY A 102 27.24 25.22 9.03
C GLY A 102 28.53 26.00 9.31
N VAL A 103 28.57 26.65 10.46
CA VAL A 103 29.69 27.48 10.92
C VAL A 103 31.00 26.68 10.99
N GLU A 104 30.91 25.39 11.30
CA GLU A 104 32.06 24.47 11.30
C GLU A 104 32.73 24.34 9.93
N LEU A 105 31.94 24.34 8.83
CA LEU A 105 32.48 24.28 7.48
C LEU A 105 33.21 25.58 7.14
N ILE A 106 32.66 26.73 7.55
CA ILE A 106 33.26 28.05 7.32
C ILE A 106 34.59 28.17 8.07
N GLN A 107 34.63 27.75 9.35
CA GLN A 107 35.87 27.71 10.13
C GLN A 107 36.90 26.74 9.54
N PHE A 108 36.46 25.58 9.07
CA PHE A 108 37.33 24.63 8.39
C PHE A 108 37.92 25.19 7.10
N ILE A 109 37.13 25.94 6.31
CA ILE A 109 37.59 26.59 5.08
C ILE A 109 38.61 27.70 5.39
N ASN A 110 38.38 28.50 6.42
CA ASN A 110 39.30 29.60 6.76
C ASN A 110 40.65 29.11 7.31
N ASN A 111 40.69 27.93 7.94
CA ASN A 111 41.88 27.41 8.61
C ASN A 111 42.74 26.47 7.75
N ASN A 112 42.29 26.09 6.55
CA ASN A 112 42.97 25.09 5.72
C ASN A 112 43.29 25.63 4.32
N ARG A 113 44.26 24.99 3.65
CA ARG A 113 44.59 25.34 2.26
C ARG A 113 43.48 24.84 1.33
N TYR A 114 43.26 25.55 0.22
CA TYR A 114 42.25 25.22 -0.79
C TYR A 114 42.28 23.75 -1.25
N ILE A 115 43.48 23.19 -1.46
CA ILE A 115 43.65 21.80 -1.90
C ILE A 115 43.15 20.81 -0.84
N ASP A 116 43.47 21.05 0.43
CA ASP A 116 43.05 20.20 1.56
C ASP A 116 41.53 20.26 1.76
N ILE A 117 40.94 21.43 1.51
CA ILE A 117 39.49 21.65 1.55
C ILE A 117 38.79 20.82 0.47
N ILE A 118 39.23 20.93 -0.79
CA ILE A 118 38.62 20.18 -1.89
C ILE A 118 38.77 18.67 -1.67
N TYR A 119 39.96 18.24 -1.26
CA TYR A 119 40.22 16.82 -1.02
C TYR A 119 39.35 16.27 0.12
N SER A 120 39.25 16.99 1.23
CA SER A 120 38.42 16.57 2.38
C SER A 120 36.92 16.58 2.06
N LEU A 121 36.42 17.55 1.29
CA LEU A 121 35.05 17.57 0.79
C LEU A 121 34.77 16.38 -0.13
N SER A 122 35.68 16.09 -1.06
CA SER A 122 35.57 14.95 -1.96
C SER A 122 35.52 13.63 -1.19
N LYS A 123 36.39 13.48 -0.18
CA LYS A 123 36.41 12.30 0.71
C LYS A 123 35.09 12.14 1.47
N ARG A 124 34.55 13.22 2.04
CA ARG A 124 33.25 13.21 2.74
C ARG A 124 32.11 12.85 1.79
N ASN A 125 32.11 13.36 0.57
CA ASN A 125 31.11 13.01 -0.45
C ASN A 125 31.15 11.51 -0.78
N ILE A 126 32.34 10.94 -0.97
CA ILE A 126 32.50 9.49 -1.21
C ILE A 126 31.95 8.67 -0.04
N GLU A 127 32.23 9.09 1.19
CA GLU A 127 31.75 8.42 2.39
C GLU A 127 30.22 8.50 2.53
N ALA A 128 29.65 9.67 2.23
CA ALA A 128 28.21 9.88 2.15
C ALA A 128 27.57 9.03 1.05
N ILE A 129 28.16 8.95 -0.14
CA ILE A 129 27.72 8.08 -1.24
C ILE A 129 27.71 6.63 -0.77
N LYS A 130 28.80 6.13 -0.18
CA LYS A 130 28.88 4.73 0.30
C LYS A 130 27.78 4.41 1.31
N HIS A 131 27.53 5.31 2.27
CA HIS A 131 26.46 5.15 3.25
C HIS A 131 25.08 5.17 2.59
N ASN A 132 24.84 6.15 1.72
CA ASN A 132 23.58 6.33 1.00
C ASN A 132 23.30 5.14 0.06
N THR A 133 24.28 4.66 -0.70
CA THR A 133 24.11 3.47 -1.56
C THR A 133 23.74 2.22 -0.76
N ALA A 134 24.34 2.00 0.42
CA ALA A 134 23.99 0.87 1.28
C ALA A 134 22.52 0.95 1.77
N LEU A 135 22.07 2.15 2.16
CA LEU A 135 20.67 2.38 2.55
C LEU A 135 19.71 2.22 1.35
N SER A 136 20.07 2.73 0.18
CA SER A 136 19.26 2.66 -1.05
C SER A 136 19.05 1.22 -1.50
N ASN A 137 20.11 0.40 -1.47
CA ASN A 137 20.04 -1.01 -1.82
C ASN A 137 19.15 -1.79 -0.84
N ARG A 138 19.21 -1.48 0.46
CA ARG A 138 18.29 -2.06 1.46
C ARG A 138 16.84 -1.68 1.18
N LYS A 139 16.55 -0.39 0.95
CA LYS A 139 15.19 0.09 0.60
C LYS A 139 14.68 -0.58 -0.68
N THR A 140 15.51 -0.71 -1.70
CA THR A 140 15.17 -1.35 -2.97
C THR A 140 14.78 -2.82 -2.77
N ARG A 141 15.48 -3.54 -1.89
CA ARG A 141 15.13 -4.93 -1.54
C ARG A 141 13.78 -5.03 -0.84
N TYR A 142 13.48 -4.15 0.11
CA TYR A 142 12.16 -4.13 0.76
C TYR A 142 11.05 -3.76 -0.21
N LEU A 143 11.29 -2.79 -1.12
CA LEU A 143 10.33 -2.38 -2.13
C LEU A 143 10.02 -3.52 -3.11
N SER A 144 11.03 -4.26 -3.56
CA SER A 144 10.83 -5.38 -4.49
C SER A 144 10.10 -6.56 -3.84
N VAL A 145 10.40 -6.86 -2.57
CA VAL A 145 9.67 -7.87 -1.79
C VAL A 145 8.23 -7.43 -1.55
N GLY A 146 8.00 -6.18 -1.13
CA GLY A 146 6.66 -5.61 -0.96
C GLY A 146 5.84 -5.68 -2.25
N TYR A 147 6.43 -5.34 -3.39
CA TYR A 147 5.77 -5.44 -4.69
C TYR A 147 5.34 -6.87 -5.04
N ARG A 148 6.16 -7.88 -4.74
CA ARG A 148 5.77 -9.29 -4.94
C ARG A 148 4.53 -9.67 -4.11
N PHE A 149 4.44 -9.22 -2.87
CA PHE A 149 3.26 -9.44 -2.03
C PHE A 149 2.02 -8.70 -2.55
N ILE A 150 2.18 -7.48 -3.08
CA ILE A 150 1.09 -6.75 -3.74
C ILE A 150 0.56 -7.53 -4.95
N MET A 151 1.44 -8.10 -5.77
CA MET A 151 1.03 -8.92 -6.92
C MET A 151 0.28 -10.18 -6.48
N ILE A 152 0.77 -10.88 -5.45
CA ILE A 152 0.07 -12.04 -4.88
C ILE A 152 -1.30 -11.63 -4.34
N ALA A 153 -1.38 -10.52 -3.59
CA ALA A 153 -2.63 -9.99 -3.07
C ALA A 153 -3.62 -9.67 -4.22
N PHE A 154 -3.14 -9.10 -5.32
CA PHE A 154 -3.95 -8.81 -6.50
C PHE A 154 -4.51 -10.08 -7.15
N TYR A 155 -3.70 -11.14 -7.32
CA TYR A 155 -4.19 -12.43 -7.82
C TYR A 155 -5.22 -13.06 -6.87
N THR A 156 -4.99 -13.01 -5.55
CA THR A 156 -5.97 -13.50 -4.57
C THR A 156 -7.27 -12.71 -4.60
N PHE A 157 -7.20 -11.39 -4.85
CA PHE A 157 -8.37 -10.53 -4.99
C PHE A 157 -9.21 -10.88 -6.23
N ILE A 158 -8.56 -11.09 -7.38
CA ILE A 158 -9.25 -11.53 -8.60
C ILE A 158 -9.90 -12.89 -8.38
N SER A 159 -9.20 -13.83 -7.76
CA SER A 159 -9.77 -15.15 -7.42
C SER A 159 -11.03 -14.98 -6.55
N LEU A 160 -10.97 -14.15 -5.52
CA LEU A 160 -12.12 -13.85 -4.65
C LEU A 160 -13.30 -13.23 -5.43
N MET A 161 -13.03 -12.35 -6.39
CA MET A 161 -14.07 -11.78 -7.26
C MET A 161 -14.77 -12.83 -8.13
N ILE A 162 -14.02 -13.78 -8.68
CA ILE A 162 -14.58 -14.87 -9.49
C ILE A 162 -15.43 -15.80 -8.63
N PHE A 163 -14.96 -16.19 -7.45
CA PHE A 163 -15.71 -17.08 -6.57
C PHE A 163 -17.00 -16.44 -6.04
N THR A 164 -16.97 -15.16 -5.68
CA THR A 164 -18.16 -14.43 -5.22
C THR A 164 -19.20 -14.26 -6.33
N THR A 165 -18.78 -14.04 -7.58
CA THR A 165 -19.70 -13.98 -8.73
C THR A 165 -20.32 -15.32 -9.05
N ILE A 166 -19.54 -16.42 -9.09
CA ILE A 166 -20.09 -17.78 -9.28
C ILE A 166 -21.15 -18.08 -8.22
N ARG A 167 -20.86 -17.75 -6.96
CA ARG A 167 -21.81 -17.92 -5.86
C ARG A 167 -23.09 -17.13 -6.12
N PHE A 168 -22.98 -15.85 -6.49
CA PHE A 168 -24.14 -14.99 -6.74
C PHE A 168 -25.05 -15.52 -7.86
N TRP A 169 -24.46 -16.13 -8.89
CA TRP A 169 -25.21 -16.78 -9.97
C TRP A 169 -25.90 -18.08 -9.53
N ASN A 170 -25.30 -18.82 -8.60
CA ASN A 170 -25.86 -20.08 -8.11
C ASN A 170 -26.96 -19.90 -7.04
N VAL A 171 -27.26 -18.65 -6.62
CA VAL A 171 -28.37 -18.37 -5.71
C VAL A 171 -29.68 -18.39 -6.51
N PRO A 172 -30.65 -19.27 -6.17
CA PRO A 172 -31.92 -19.37 -6.89
C PRO A 172 -32.74 -18.07 -6.76
N ASP A 173 -33.38 -17.64 -7.86
CA ASP A 173 -33.97 -16.31 -8.06
C ASP A 173 -35.01 -15.85 -7.02
N LYS A 174 -35.59 -16.78 -6.24
CA LYS A 174 -36.54 -16.44 -5.16
C LYS A 174 -35.92 -15.66 -3.99
N ALA A 175 -34.58 -15.61 -3.88
CA ALA A 175 -33.86 -14.81 -2.88
C ALA A 175 -33.38 -13.45 -3.42
N LYS A 176 -33.32 -13.25 -4.75
CA LYS A 176 -32.82 -12.01 -5.36
C LYS A 176 -33.75 -10.81 -5.12
N SER A 177 -35.07 -11.00 -5.05
CA SER A 177 -36.01 -9.89 -4.83
C SER A 177 -35.95 -9.31 -3.42
N ASN A 178 -35.58 -10.10 -2.40
CA ASN A 178 -35.47 -9.61 -1.02
C ASN A 178 -34.15 -8.87 -0.76
N ILE A 179 -33.07 -9.21 -1.46
CA ILE A 179 -31.76 -8.55 -1.32
C ILE A 179 -31.75 -7.15 -1.96
N VAL A 180 -32.47 -6.96 -3.08
CA VAL A 180 -32.58 -5.64 -3.74
C VAL A 180 -33.34 -4.64 -2.87
N ILE A 181 -34.33 -5.09 -2.10
CA ILE A 181 -35.13 -4.22 -1.23
C ILE A 181 -34.29 -3.69 -0.05
N CYS A 182 -33.38 -4.50 0.52
CA CYS A 182 -32.45 -4.03 1.56
C CYS A 182 -31.33 -3.13 1.02
N PHE A 183 -31.03 -3.19 -0.29
CA PHE A 183 -29.95 -2.41 -0.91
C PHE A 183 -30.28 -0.90 -1.00
N ILE A 184 -31.56 -0.52 -0.94
CA ILE A 184 -32.00 0.88 -1.10
C ILE A 184 -31.97 1.66 0.24
N GLU A 185 -31.81 1.00 1.39
CA GLU A 185 -32.04 1.63 2.70
C GLU A 185 -30.82 2.00 3.58
N PRO A 186 -29.67 2.51 3.09
CA PRO A 186 -28.62 3.00 4.00
C PRO A 186 -28.46 4.54 4.05
N ILE A 187 -29.47 5.36 3.75
CA ILE A 187 -29.35 6.85 3.86
C ILE A 187 -30.49 7.55 4.62
N LYS A 188 -31.22 6.86 5.51
CA LYS A 188 -32.16 7.52 6.42
C LYS A 188 -32.11 6.97 7.85
N GLN A 189 -30.94 7.01 8.48
CA GLN A 189 -30.88 6.99 9.95
C GLN A 189 -29.97 8.10 10.47
N LYS A 190 -30.41 9.34 10.26
CA LYS A 190 -30.02 10.45 11.12
C LYS A 190 -31.11 11.50 11.17
N THR A 191 -32.28 11.12 11.66
CA THR A 191 -33.17 12.00 12.44
C THR A 191 -34.28 11.15 13.07
N GLU A 192 -34.45 11.38 14.37
CA GLU A 192 -35.68 11.20 15.15
C GLU A 192 -36.05 9.78 15.60
N GLY A 193 -36.13 9.65 16.92
CA GLY A 193 -36.65 8.47 17.60
C GLY A 193 -38.11 8.25 17.25
N VAL A 194 -38.37 7.20 16.49
CA VAL A 194 -39.71 6.62 16.33
C VAL A 194 -39.56 5.10 16.36
N LYS A 195 -40.34 4.45 17.23
CA LYS A 195 -40.38 3.00 17.42
C LYS A 195 -40.81 2.31 16.11
N PRO A 196 -40.11 1.28 15.62
CA PRO A 196 -40.61 0.49 14.50
C PRO A 196 -41.73 -0.44 14.99
N CYS A 197 -42.95 -0.15 14.53
CA CYS A 197 -44.08 -1.03 14.60
C CYS A 197 -43.79 -2.27 13.73
N CYS A 198 -43.67 -3.43 14.36
CA CYS A 198 -43.61 -4.72 13.67
C CYS A 198 -44.98 -4.99 13.03
N THR A 199 -45.17 -4.61 11.77
CA THR A 199 -46.26 -5.16 10.96
C THR A 199 -45.71 -6.36 10.19
N ILE A 200 -45.91 -7.53 10.78
CA ILE A 200 -45.73 -8.83 10.11
C ILE A 200 -46.72 -8.89 8.94
N VAL A 201 -46.23 -8.66 7.72
CA VAL A 201 -46.99 -9.00 6.51
C VAL A 201 -46.95 -10.53 6.37
N LYS A 202 -47.97 -11.19 6.92
CA LYS A 202 -48.27 -12.59 6.61
C LYS A 202 -48.71 -12.66 5.15
N ASN A 203 -47.81 -13.14 4.29
CA ASN A 203 -48.18 -13.59 2.95
C ASN A 203 -49.20 -14.73 3.06
N ALA A 204 -50.44 -14.44 2.70
CA ALA A 204 -51.51 -15.40 2.52
C ALA A 204 -51.27 -16.20 1.23
N GLN A 205 -50.54 -17.31 1.34
CA GLN A 205 -50.58 -18.41 0.38
C GLN A 205 -50.90 -19.72 1.11
N LYS A 206 -52.20 -20.01 1.23
CA LYS A 206 -52.77 -21.37 1.26
C LYS A 206 -54.00 -21.27 0.35
N GLY A 207 -54.02 -21.87 -0.82
CA GLY A 207 -53.81 -23.29 -1.03
C GLY A 207 -55.19 -23.88 -1.32
N LYS A 208 -55.43 -24.24 -2.58
CA LYS A 208 -56.55 -25.07 -3.04
C LYS A 208 -56.74 -26.28 -2.11
N THR A 209 -57.97 -26.81 -2.01
CA THR A 209 -58.36 -28.23 -2.28
C THR A 209 -59.55 -28.71 -1.43
N GLN A 210 -60.60 -29.15 -2.12
CA GLN A 210 -61.56 -30.24 -1.82
C GLN A 210 -62.82 -30.10 -0.93
N LYS A 211 -63.87 -30.78 -1.45
CA LYS A 211 -65.17 -31.24 -0.91
C LYS A 211 -66.27 -30.16 -0.86
N LYS A 212 -67.47 -30.38 -1.40
CA LYS A 212 -68.24 -31.62 -1.63
C LYS A 212 -69.25 -31.39 -2.75
#